data_AF-A0A6N7Y9D7-F1
#
_entry.id   AF-A0A6N7Y9D7-F1
#
_cell.length_a   1.000
_cell.length_b   1.000
_cell.length_c   1.000
_cell.angle_alpha   90.00
_cell.angle_beta   90.00
_cell.angle_gamma   90.00
#
_symmetry.space_group_name_H-M   'P 1'
#
loop_
_entity.id
_entity.type
_entity.pdbx_description
1 polymer ?
#
loop_
_entity_poly.entity_id
_entity_poly.type
_entity_poly.pdbx_seq_one_letter_code
_entity_poly.pdbx_strand_id
1 'polypeptide(L)' 'MVYVALIVLIIAIILLIYSIALLMGKDGSLFSLFTHEEKSLKKGQKLAIYIATILLLVISIVWLLNII' A
#
# COMPACT_ATOMS: atom_id res chain seq x y z
N MET A 1 17.10 -14.23 6.53
CA MET A 1 16.68 -13.24 5.50
C MET A 1 15.29 -13.51 4.95
N VAL A 2 14.91 -14.76 4.63
CA VAL A 2 13.55 -15.14 4.19
C VAL A 2 12.44 -14.61 5.12
N TYR A 3 12.58 -14.79 6.44
CA TYR A 3 11.60 -14.29 7.40
C TYR A 3 11.40 -12.77 7.35
N VAL A 4 12.48 -12.01 7.10
CA VAL A 4 12.41 -10.54 6.97
C VAL A 4 11.68 -10.19 5.66
N ALA A 5 12.01 -10.87 4.56
CA ALA A 5 11.34 -10.67 3.28
C ALA A 5 9.83 -10.97 3.36
N LEU A 6 9.43 -12.01 4.11
CA LEU A 6 8.02 -12.33 4.38
C LEU A 6 7.31 -11.24 5.18
N ILE A 7 7.94 -10.73 6.24
CA ILE A 7 7.36 -9.62 7.03
C ILE A 7 7.17 -8.37 6.15
N VAL A 8 8.19 -8.02 5.36
CA VAL A 8 8.12 -6.87 4.44
C VAL A 8 7.03 -7.06 3.40
N LEU A 9 6.86 -8.27 2.86
CA LEU A 9 5.79 -8.59 1.92
C LEU A 9 4.40 -8.39 2.56
N ILE A 10 4.20 -8.87 3.79
CA ILE A 10 2.93 -8.70 4.52
C ILE A 10 2.62 -7.21 4.72
N ILE A 11 3.62 -6.42 5.14
CA ILE A 11 3.47 -4.97 5.33
C ILE A 11 3.11 -4.29 3.99
N ALA A 12 3.78 -4.66 2.90
CA ALA A 12 3.49 -4.12 1.57
C ALA A 12 2.05 -4.42 1.13
N ILE A 13 1.53 -5.62 1.42
CA ILE A 13 0.12 -5.99 1.14
C ILE A 13 -0.84 -5.13 1.95
N ILE A 14 -0.59 -4.94 3.25
CA ILE A 14 -1.45 -4.11 4.12
C ILE A 14 -1.48 -2.67 3.61
N LEU A 15 -0.31 -2.11 3.27
CA LEU A 15 -0.21 -0.76 2.71
C LEU A 15 -0.90 -0.65 1.35
N LEU A 16 -0.85 -1.69 0.52
CA LEU A 16 -1.57 -1.71 -0.75
C LEU A 16 -3.09 -1.60 -0.52
N ILE A 17 -3.64 -2.42 0.37
CA ILE A 17 -5.08 -2.37 0.73
C ILE A 17 -5.45 -0.98 1.24
N TYR A 18 -4.62 -0.40 2.10
CA TYR A 18 -4.82 0.97 2.62
C TYR A 18 -4.82 2.01 1.50
N SER A 19 -3.85 1.93 0.58
CA SER A 19 -3.76 2.84 -0.56
C SER A 19 -4.94 2.69 -1.52
N ILE A 20 -5.43 1.48 -1.76
CA ILE A 20 -6.65 1.22 -2.56
C ILE A 20 -7.86 1.86 -1.89
N ALA A 21 -8.04 1.67 -0.58
CA ALA A 21 -9.12 2.28 0.17
C ALA A 21 -9.05 3.81 0.12
N LEU A 22 -7.85 4.39 0.18
CA LEU A 22 -7.65 5.83 0.05
C LEU A 22 -8.04 6.34 -1.34
N LEU A 23 -7.80 5.54 -2.38
CA LEU A 23 -8.04 5.86 -3.79
C LEU A 23 -9.50 5.67 -4.20
N MET A 24 -10.15 4.60 -3.71
CA MET A 24 -11.60 4.36 -3.85
C MET A 24 -12.41 5.47 -3.16
N GLY A 25 -11.84 6.13 -2.15
CA GLY A 25 -12.48 7.26 -1.54
C GLY A 25 -13.73 6.86 -0.76
N LYS A 26 -14.75 7.71 -0.81
CA LYS A 26 -15.95 7.67 0.05
C LYS A 26 -16.78 6.39 -0.06
N ASP A 27 -16.54 5.59 -1.10
CA ASP A 27 -17.25 4.34 -1.38
C ASP A 27 -16.63 3.12 -0.66
N GLY A 28 -15.42 3.26 -0.10
CA GLY A 28 -14.78 2.20 0.69
C GLY A 28 -15.20 2.22 2.15
N SER A 29 -15.55 1.07 2.73
CA SER A 29 -15.89 0.94 4.16
C SER A 29 -14.76 1.43 5.08
N LEU A 30 -13.51 1.18 4.68
CA LEU A 30 -12.29 1.63 5.35
C LEU A 30 -12.06 3.14 5.23
N PHE A 31 -12.78 3.83 4.34
CA PHE A 31 -12.60 5.27 4.16
C PHE A 31 -13.04 6.09 5.37
N SER A 32 -14.00 5.56 6.13
CA SER A 32 -14.43 6.14 7.40
C SER A 32 -13.27 6.30 8.40
N LEU A 33 -12.30 5.38 8.36
CA LEU A 33 -11.16 5.30 9.29
C LEU A 33 -10.03 6.29 8.98
N PHE A 34 -10.00 6.91 7.80
CA PHE A 34 -8.99 7.90 7.46
C PHE A 34 -9.22 9.23 8.21
N THR A 35 -8.14 9.89 8.55
CA THR A 35 -8.15 11.24 9.12
C THR A 35 -8.63 12.28 8.10
N HIS A 36 -8.98 13.47 8.59
CA HIS A 36 -9.46 14.56 7.73
C HIS A 36 -8.38 15.03 6.73
N GLU A 37 -7.11 14.95 7.12
CA GLU A 37 -5.94 15.29 6.28
C GLU A 37 -5.76 14.29 5.13
N GLU A 38 -5.88 12.99 5.41
CA GLU A 38 -5.76 11.94 4.39
C GLU A 38 -6.91 11.98 3.39
N LYS A 39 -8.12 12.31 3.85
CA LYS A 39 -9.29 12.53 3.00
C LYS A 39 -9.08 13.74 2.06
N SER A 40 -8.42 14.79 2.56
CA SER A 40 -8.08 16.04 1.85
C SER A 40 -6.99 15.89 0.79
N LEU A 41 -6.27 14.76 0.72
CA LEU A 41 -5.24 14.54 -0.30
C LEU A 41 -5.83 14.68 -1.71
N LYS A 42 -5.09 15.38 -2.59
CA LYS A 42 -5.48 15.50 -3.99
C LYS A 42 -5.44 14.14 -4.67
N LYS A 43 -6.28 13.94 -5.70
CA LYS A 43 -6.35 12.69 -6.47
C LYS A 43 -4.97 12.24 -6.99
N GLY A 44 -4.14 13.19 -7.43
CA GLY A 44 -2.77 12.90 -7.88
C GLY A 44 -1.84 12.39 -6.76
N GLN A 45 -1.99 12.88 -5.53
CA GLN A 45 -1.20 12.40 -4.38
C GLN A 45 -1.63 11.00 -3.96
N LYS A 46 -2.95 10.73 -3.95
CA LYS A 46 -3.50 9.39 -3.66
C LYS A 46 -3.01 8.37 -4.70
N LEU A 47 -2.99 8.75 -5.97
CA LEU A 47 -2.44 7.92 -7.05
C LEU A 47 -0.94 7.66 -6.87
N ALA A 48 -0.16 8.69 -6.50
CA ALA A 48 1.27 8.54 -6.26
C ALA A 48 1.55 7.56 -5.09
N ILE A 49 0.78 7.65 -4.00
CA ILE A 49 0.88 6.71 -2.87
C ILE A 49 0.63 5.28 -3.37
N TYR A 50 -0.44 5.06 -4.13
CA TYR A 50 -0.79 3.74 -4.68
C TYR A 50 0.29 3.17 -5.61
N ILE A 51 0.86 4.00 -6.50
CA ILE A 51 1.95 3.56 -7.39
C ILE A 51 3.20 3.20 -6.58
N ALA A 52 3.52 4.00 -5.55
CA ALA A 52 4.64 3.71 -4.66
C ALA A 52 4.45 2.39 -3.89
N THR A 53 3.24 2.09 -3.42
CA THR A 53 2.94 0.79 -2.77
C THR A 53 3.02 -0.38 -3.74
N ILE A 54 2.60 -0.23 -5.00
CA ILE A 54 2.81 -1.26 -6.02
C ILE A 54 4.30 -1.53 -6.23
N LEU A 55 5.11 -0.47 -6.38
CA LEU A 55 6.56 -0.63 -6.58
C LEU A 55 7.21 -1.32 -5.37
N LEU A 56 6.82 -0.94 -4.15
CA LEU A 56 7.28 -1.60 -2.92
C LEU A 56 6.92 -3.09 -2.90
N LEU A 57 5.70 -3.43 -3.32
CA LEU A 57 5.25 -4.82 -3.41
C LEU A 57 6.09 -5.62 -4.42
N VAL A 58 6.31 -5.07 -5.61
CA VAL A 58 7.12 -5.71 -6.66
C VAL A 58 8.54 -5.95 -6.17
N ILE A 59 9.17 -4.95 -5.55
CA ILE A 59 10.51 -5.08 -4.95
C ILE A 59 10.52 -6.18 -3.89
N SER A 60 9.50 -6.24 -3.03
CA SER A 60 9.40 -7.24 -1.97
C SER A 60 9.28 -8.66 -2.54
N ILE A 61 8.51 -8.84 -3.62
CA ILE A 61 8.35 -10.12 -4.31
C ILE A 61 9.67 -10.53 -4.98
N VAL A 62 10.30 -9.62 -5.73
CA VAL A 62 11.59 -9.88 -6.40
C VAL A 62 12.66 -10.25 -5.37
N TRP A 63 12.70 -9.56 -4.24
CA TRP A 63 13.64 -9.87 -3.17
C TRP A 63 13.37 -11.26 -2.57
N LEU A 64 12.11 -11.61 -2.30
CA LEU A 64 11.75 -12.94 -1.80
C LEU A 64 12.15 -14.05 -2.79
N LEU A 65 11.89 -13.84 -4.08
CA LEU A 65 12.26 -14.78 -5.15
C LEU A 65 13.77 -14.94 -5.33
N ASN A 66 14.56 -13.90 -5.05
CA ASN A 66 16.03 -13.98 -5.13
C ASN A 66 16.68 -14.62 -3.89
N ILE A 67 15.94 -14.74 -2.77
CA ILE A 67 16.45 -15.36 -1.53
C ILE A 67 16.12 -16.86 -1.46
N ILE A 68 15.04 -17.31 -2.12
CA ILE A 68 14.63 -18.72 -2.22
C ILE A 68 15.52 -19.46 -3.22
#